data_AF-A0AA43HPQ7-F1
#
_entry.id   AF-A0AA43HPQ7-F1
#
_cell.length_a   1.000
_cell.length_b   1.000
_cell.length_c   1.000
_cell.angle_alpha   90.00
_cell.angle_beta   90.00
_cell.angle_gamma   90.00
#
_symmetry.space_group_name_H-M   'P 1'
#
loop_
_entity.id
_entity.type
_entity.pdbx_description
1 polymer ?
#
loop_
_entity_poly.entity_id
_entity_poly.type
_entity_poly.pdbx_seq_one_letter_code
_entity_poly.pdbx_strand_id
1 'polypeptide(L)'
;MKKRILALLVIVATFVSCDSVQQGLLGTYNMVNCKYNYKSISGLTVSGMNLSNGLSLTSIPKLTSILSGNASSIPLDFTLNLNVENPNQSAAMLQGLQYVLSIDGIQFTTGSLNQSLNIGAGQSQTLPLKIGVDLASLMKSNSKDAVVDIAKNFLGIGSKASNVSLQLKPSFNIGGQNITSPVYIPVSFSFGGSK
;
A
#
# COMPACT_ATOMS: atom_id res chain seq x y z
N MET A 1 13.06 -56.82 -0.16
CA MET A 1 11.85 -56.03 -0.48
C MET A 1 11.74 -54.73 0.34
N LYS A 2 11.86 -54.77 1.68
CA LYS A 2 11.79 -53.57 2.55
C LYS A 2 12.76 -52.43 2.16
N LYS A 3 14.02 -52.73 1.80
CA LYS A 3 15.00 -51.72 1.34
C LYS A 3 14.65 -51.07 -0.01
N ARG A 4 13.99 -51.80 -0.91
CA ARG A 4 13.52 -51.28 -2.22
C ARG A 4 12.28 -50.40 -2.06
N ILE A 5 11.39 -50.74 -1.12
CA ILE A 5 10.22 -49.92 -0.75
C ILE A 5 10.67 -48.61 -0.08
N LEU A 6 11.67 -48.67 0.81
CA LEU A 6 12.21 -47.47 1.46
C LEU A 6 12.90 -46.52 0.46
N ALA A 7 13.65 -47.06 -0.52
CA ALA A 7 14.26 -46.25 -1.58
C ALA A 7 13.20 -45.58 -2.49
N LEU A 8 12.10 -46.27 -2.80
CA LEU A 8 10.98 -45.71 -3.57
C LEU A 8 10.26 -44.59 -2.82
N LEU A 9 10.09 -44.73 -1.50
CA LEU A 9 9.46 -43.72 -0.63
C LEU A 9 10.29 -42.42 -0.54
N VAL A 10 11.63 -42.53 -0.47
CA VAL A 10 12.54 -41.37 -0.46
C VAL A 10 12.51 -40.63 -1.80
N ILE A 11 12.43 -41.35 -2.91
CA ILE A 11 12.35 -40.76 -4.25
C ILE A 11 11.02 -40.01 -4.44
N VAL A 12 9.88 -40.59 -4.05
CA VAL A 12 8.56 -39.94 -4.13
C VAL A 12 8.48 -38.69 -3.24
N ALA A 13 9.12 -38.69 -2.07
CA ALA A 13 9.13 -37.52 -1.18
C ALA A 13 9.87 -36.30 -1.77
N THR A 14 10.87 -36.51 -2.62
CA THR A 14 11.59 -35.40 -3.28
C THR A 14 10.77 -34.71 -4.38
N PHE A 15 9.88 -35.43 -5.07
CA PHE A 15 9.07 -34.86 -6.16
C PHE A 15 7.97 -33.92 -5.65
N VAL A 16 7.30 -34.25 -4.52
CA VAL A 16 6.19 -33.44 -3.98
C VAL A 16 6.67 -32.07 -3.48
N SER A 17 7.93 -31.97 -3.05
CA SER A 17 8.51 -30.71 -2.55
C SER A 17 8.84 -29.68 -3.65
N CYS A 18 8.92 -30.10 -4.90
CA CYS A 18 9.27 -29.22 -6.01
C CYS A 18 8.08 -28.36 -6.46
N ASP A 19 6.87 -28.92 -6.45
CA ASP A 19 5.65 -28.26 -6.94
C ASP A 19 5.27 -27.03 -6.11
N SER A 20 5.40 -27.11 -4.78
CA SER A 20 5.06 -25.98 -3.89
C SER A 20 6.05 -24.82 -4.01
N VAL A 21 7.34 -25.12 -4.21
CA VAL A 21 8.38 -24.10 -4.47
C VAL A 21 8.16 -23.45 -5.83
N GLN A 22 7.86 -24.24 -6.86
CA GLN A 22 7.56 -23.73 -8.19
C GLN A 22 6.31 -22.83 -8.19
N GLN A 23 5.24 -23.23 -7.50
CA GLN A 23 4.03 -22.43 -7.36
C GLN A 23 4.29 -21.12 -6.59
N GLY A 24 5.10 -21.16 -5.52
CA GLY A 24 5.48 -19.96 -4.78
C GLY A 24 6.31 -18.96 -5.61
N LEU A 25 7.23 -19.45 -6.44
CA LEU A 25 8.01 -18.63 -7.35
C LEU A 25 7.15 -18.00 -8.46
N LEU A 26 6.27 -18.79 -9.08
CA LEU A 26 5.33 -18.28 -10.09
C LEU A 26 4.36 -17.25 -9.48
N GLY A 27 3.83 -17.51 -8.29
CA GLY A 27 2.95 -16.57 -7.58
C GLY A 27 3.64 -15.25 -7.24
N THR A 28 4.93 -15.31 -6.90
CA THR A 28 5.80 -14.15 -6.65
C THR A 28 6.01 -13.34 -7.93
N TYR A 29 6.34 -14.01 -9.04
CA TYR A 29 6.50 -13.38 -10.35
C TYR A 29 5.20 -12.70 -10.81
N ASN A 30 4.07 -13.39 -10.68
CA ASN A 30 2.76 -12.86 -11.06
C ASN A 30 2.40 -11.61 -10.26
N MET A 31 2.74 -11.57 -8.96
CA MET A 31 2.47 -10.40 -8.11
C MET A 31 3.18 -9.15 -8.63
N VAL A 32 4.44 -9.26 -9.05
CA VAL A 32 5.17 -8.12 -9.64
C VAL A 32 4.54 -7.65 -10.95
N ASN A 33 3.84 -8.54 -11.65
CA ASN A 33 3.13 -8.27 -12.90
C ASN A 33 1.63 -7.95 -12.72
N CYS A 34 1.17 -7.74 -11.49
CA CYS A 34 -0.18 -7.24 -11.23
C CYS A 34 -0.31 -5.77 -11.64
N LYS A 35 -1.53 -5.34 -11.95
CA LYS A 35 -1.85 -3.92 -12.15
C LYS A 35 -2.37 -3.34 -10.83
N TYR A 36 -1.88 -2.15 -10.48
CA TYR A 36 -2.21 -1.47 -9.24
C TYR A 36 -2.89 -0.15 -9.56
N ASN A 37 -4.16 -0.04 -9.18
CA ASN A 37 -4.97 1.14 -9.44
C ASN A 37 -5.48 1.74 -8.13
N TYR A 38 -5.59 3.07 -8.08
CA TYR A 38 -6.31 3.74 -7.01
C TYR A 38 -7.77 3.24 -6.97
N LYS A 39 -8.27 2.88 -5.78
CA LYS A 39 -9.68 2.49 -5.58
C LYS A 39 -10.42 3.50 -4.74
N SER A 40 -9.95 3.78 -3.53
CA SER A 40 -10.60 4.73 -2.63
C SER A 40 -9.71 5.11 -1.45
N ILE A 41 -10.14 6.13 -0.70
CA ILE A 41 -9.65 6.42 0.65
C ILE A 41 -10.79 6.18 1.64
N SER A 42 -10.48 5.62 2.80
CA SER A 42 -11.46 5.39 3.87
C SER A 42 -10.86 5.68 5.24
N GLY A 43 -11.71 5.99 6.23
CA GLY A 43 -11.24 6.20 7.61
C GLY A 43 -10.40 7.46 7.79
N LEU A 44 -10.65 8.49 6.99
CA LEU A 44 -9.90 9.75 7.02
C LEU A 44 -10.16 10.48 8.35
N THR A 45 -9.09 10.78 9.08
CA THR A 45 -9.13 11.65 10.25
C THR A 45 -8.00 12.67 10.26
N VAL A 46 -8.29 13.87 10.78
CA VAL A 46 -7.29 14.94 11.00
C VAL A 46 -7.45 15.47 12.41
N SER A 47 -6.40 15.33 13.24
CA SER A 47 -6.41 15.72 14.65
C SER A 47 -7.67 15.22 15.39
N GLY A 48 -8.04 13.95 15.14
CA GLY A 48 -9.21 13.30 15.73
C GLY A 48 -10.57 13.65 15.10
N MET A 49 -10.63 14.58 14.14
CA MET A 49 -11.86 14.86 13.39
C MET A 49 -12.08 13.80 12.33
N ASN A 50 -13.22 13.12 12.34
CA ASN A 50 -13.58 12.13 11.32
C ASN A 50 -14.16 12.82 10.07
N LEU A 51 -13.52 12.59 8.92
CA LEU A 51 -13.89 13.15 7.62
C LEU A 51 -14.24 12.06 6.60
N SER A 52 -14.51 10.84 7.08
CA SER A 52 -14.80 9.68 6.22
C SER A 52 -16.08 9.84 5.40
N ASN A 53 -17.02 10.64 5.91
CA ASN A 53 -18.29 10.95 5.25
C ASN A 53 -18.21 12.22 4.39
N GLY A 54 -16.99 12.69 4.10
CA GLY A 54 -16.74 13.94 3.39
C GLY A 54 -16.59 15.14 4.34
N LEU A 55 -16.34 16.28 3.73
CA LEU A 55 -16.06 17.53 4.42
C LEU A 55 -17.34 18.35 4.62
N SER A 56 -17.67 18.66 5.88
CA SER A 56 -18.77 19.57 6.20
C SER A 56 -18.32 21.03 6.06
N LEU A 57 -19.20 21.92 5.57
CA LEU A 57 -18.92 23.36 5.51
C LEU A 57 -18.55 23.94 6.88
N THR A 58 -19.10 23.38 7.96
CA THR A 58 -18.82 23.81 9.33
C THR A 58 -17.45 23.36 9.86
N SER A 59 -16.82 22.34 9.28
CA SER A 59 -15.48 21.88 9.69
C SER A 59 -14.35 22.56 8.94
N ILE A 60 -14.64 23.26 7.82
CA ILE A 60 -13.63 23.96 7.01
C ILE A 60 -12.85 25.02 7.81
N PRO A 61 -13.49 25.95 8.57
CA PRO A 61 -12.74 26.95 9.35
C PRO A 61 -11.84 26.31 10.42
N LYS A 62 -12.30 25.22 11.03
CA LYS A 62 -11.52 24.49 12.04
C LYS A 62 -10.31 23.78 11.42
N LEU A 63 -10.51 23.12 10.28
CA LEU A 63 -9.43 22.45 9.54
C LEU A 63 -8.39 23.43 9.03
N THR A 64 -8.83 24.53 8.42
CA THR A 64 -7.92 25.58 7.95
C THR A 64 -7.10 26.16 9.11
N SER A 65 -7.72 26.45 10.25
CA SER A 65 -7.00 26.90 11.45
C SER A 65 -6.00 25.89 12.00
N ILE A 66 -6.32 24.58 11.96
CA ILE A 66 -5.39 23.52 12.39
C ILE A 66 -4.18 23.47 11.46
N LEU A 67 -4.41 23.48 10.15
CA LEU A 67 -3.35 23.37 9.14
C LEU A 67 -2.45 24.63 9.09
N SER A 68 -3.02 25.83 9.20
CA SER A 68 -2.25 27.08 9.15
C SER A 68 -1.62 27.46 10.50
N GLY A 69 -2.08 26.85 11.59
CA GLY A 69 -1.64 27.13 12.95
C GLY A 69 -0.20 26.69 13.25
N ASN A 70 0.14 26.71 14.54
CA ASN A 70 1.43 26.30 15.07
C ASN A 70 1.29 25.10 16.03
N ALA A 71 0.32 24.23 15.77
CA ALA A 71 0.12 23.02 16.58
C ALA A 71 1.41 22.16 16.56
N SER A 72 1.78 21.61 17.71
CA SER A 72 2.97 20.76 17.83
C SER A 72 2.81 19.40 17.15
N SER A 73 1.57 18.96 16.98
CA SER A 73 1.16 17.72 16.31
C SER A 73 -0.16 17.92 15.56
N ILE A 74 -0.22 17.38 14.35
CA ILE A 74 -1.41 17.33 13.50
C ILE A 74 -1.47 15.91 12.89
N PRO A 75 -2.02 14.92 13.61
CA PRO A 75 -2.15 13.56 13.09
C PRO A 75 -3.11 13.52 11.91
N LEU A 76 -2.67 12.94 10.80
CA LEU A 76 -3.48 12.61 9.62
C LEU A 76 -3.43 11.10 9.46
N ASP A 77 -4.59 10.46 9.57
CA ASP A 77 -4.74 9.02 9.42
C ASP A 77 -5.78 8.69 8.36
N PHE A 78 -5.49 7.70 7.52
CA PHE A 78 -6.44 7.18 6.53
C PHE A 78 -6.02 5.79 6.04
N THR A 79 -6.92 5.09 5.36
CA THR A 79 -6.60 3.87 4.61
C THR A 79 -6.67 4.16 3.12
N LEU A 80 -5.54 4.00 2.44
CA LEU A 80 -5.46 4.00 0.98
C LEU A 80 -5.78 2.61 0.45
N ASN A 81 -6.91 2.47 -0.22
CA ASN A 81 -7.31 1.22 -0.85
C ASN A 81 -6.85 1.21 -2.31
N LEU A 82 -6.02 0.22 -2.65
CA LEU A 82 -5.63 -0.05 -4.03
C LEU A 82 -6.44 -1.24 -4.56
N ASN A 83 -6.86 -1.19 -5.81
CA ASN A 83 -7.31 -2.36 -6.54
C ASN A 83 -6.11 -3.02 -7.21
N VAL A 84 -5.84 -4.27 -6.84
CA VAL A 84 -4.78 -5.10 -7.41
C VAL A 84 -5.43 -6.11 -8.35
N GLU A 85 -5.21 -5.96 -9.64
CA GLU A 85 -5.70 -6.87 -10.68
C GLU A 85 -4.59 -7.83 -11.09
N ASN A 86 -4.88 -9.13 -11.14
CA ASN A 86 -3.97 -10.15 -11.63
C ASN A 86 -4.31 -10.51 -13.09
N PRO A 87 -3.58 -9.96 -14.08
CA PRO A 87 -3.80 -10.29 -15.48
C PRO A 87 -3.19 -11.64 -15.89
N ASN A 88 -2.45 -12.32 -15.00
CA ASN A 88 -1.73 -13.55 -15.32
C ASN A 88 -2.68 -14.76 -15.36
N GLN A 89 -2.21 -15.85 -15.96
CA GLN A 89 -2.96 -17.11 -16.10
C GLN A 89 -2.94 -18.00 -14.84
N SER A 90 -2.21 -17.59 -13.79
CA SER A 90 -2.13 -18.29 -12.51
C SER A 90 -2.16 -17.30 -11.35
N ALA A 91 -2.30 -17.81 -10.13
CA ALA A 91 -2.46 -16.98 -8.94
C ALA A 91 -1.25 -16.06 -8.70
N ALA A 92 -1.51 -14.88 -8.16
CA ALA A 92 -0.51 -13.96 -7.65
C ALA A 92 -0.59 -13.95 -6.12
N MET A 93 0.54 -14.16 -5.45
CA MET A 93 0.58 -14.34 -4.00
C MET A 93 1.55 -13.37 -3.36
N LEU A 94 1.16 -12.75 -2.25
CA LEU A 94 2.03 -11.97 -1.38
C LEU A 94 1.76 -12.32 0.07
N GLN A 95 2.78 -12.25 0.92
CA GLN A 95 2.70 -12.51 2.36
C GLN A 95 2.74 -11.21 3.18
N GLY A 96 3.41 -10.20 2.64
CA GLY A 96 3.51 -8.89 3.21
C GLY A 96 4.08 -7.91 2.20
N LEU A 97 4.29 -6.68 2.66
CA LEU A 97 4.62 -5.54 1.83
C LEU A 97 5.27 -4.46 2.68
N GLN A 98 6.32 -3.83 2.18
CA GLN A 98 6.79 -2.53 2.65
C GLN A 98 6.44 -1.45 1.63
N TYR A 99 6.15 -0.24 2.06
CA TYR A 99 5.82 0.84 1.14
C TYR A 99 6.50 2.16 1.52
N VAL A 100 6.74 3.00 0.51
CA VAL A 100 7.11 4.41 0.66
C VAL A 100 6.04 5.24 -0.03
N LEU A 101 5.37 6.10 0.73
CA LEU A 101 4.35 7.03 0.22
C LEU A 101 4.96 8.42 0.09
N SER A 102 4.89 8.98 -1.11
CA SER A 102 5.26 10.36 -1.40
C SER A 102 4.11 11.09 -2.07
N ILE A 103 4.00 12.38 -1.78
CA ILE A 103 2.99 13.26 -2.39
C ILE A 103 3.68 14.55 -2.84
N ASP A 104 3.51 14.91 -4.11
CA ASP A 104 4.18 16.05 -4.75
C ASP A 104 5.70 16.08 -4.48
N GLY A 105 6.32 14.89 -4.46
CA GLY A 105 7.75 14.72 -4.22
C GLY A 105 8.16 14.71 -2.74
N ILE A 106 7.26 15.02 -1.81
CA ILE A 106 7.53 14.96 -0.37
C ILE A 106 7.25 13.54 0.12
N GLN A 107 8.22 12.89 0.75
CA GLN A 107 7.99 11.59 1.40
C GLN A 107 7.15 11.79 2.66
N PHE A 108 5.91 11.29 2.63
CA PHE A 108 4.97 11.40 3.74
C PHE A 108 5.28 10.37 4.81
N THR A 109 5.40 9.10 4.43
CA THR A 109 5.67 8.03 5.39
C THR A 109 6.21 6.79 4.69
N THR A 110 6.80 5.92 5.49
CA THR A 110 7.15 4.55 5.12
C THR A 110 6.41 3.60 6.04
N GLY A 111 5.96 2.47 5.54
CA GLY A 111 5.28 1.49 6.39
C GLY A 111 5.38 0.08 5.87
N SER A 112 4.74 -0.83 6.59
CA SER A 112 4.65 -2.23 6.23
C SER A 112 3.27 -2.79 6.50
N LEU A 113 2.84 -3.72 5.67
CA LEU A 113 1.63 -4.50 5.82
C LEU A 113 1.99 -5.97 5.86
N ASN A 114 1.67 -6.64 6.96
CA ASN A 114 1.84 -8.08 7.12
C ASN A 114 0.50 -8.77 6.83
N GLN A 115 0.12 -8.81 5.55
CA GLN A 115 -1.12 -9.42 5.09
C GLN A 115 -0.85 -10.35 3.92
N SER A 116 -1.34 -11.59 4.04
CA SER A 116 -1.37 -12.52 2.91
C SER A 116 -2.48 -12.15 1.93
N LEU A 117 -2.15 -12.03 0.65
CA LEU A 117 -3.11 -11.93 -0.44
C LEU A 117 -2.86 -13.06 -1.45
N ASN A 118 -3.94 -13.64 -1.95
CA ASN A 118 -3.93 -14.64 -3.01
C ASN A 118 -4.98 -14.23 -4.05
N ILE A 119 -4.50 -13.69 -5.16
CA ILE A 119 -5.33 -13.15 -6.23
C ILE A 119 -5.35 -14.17 -7.35
N GLY A 120 -6.48 -14.84 -7.56
CA GLY A 120 -6.65 -15.82 -8.64
C GLY A 120 -6.43 -15.21 -10.04
N ALA A 121 -6.26 -16.07 -11.04
CA ALA A 121 -6.08 -15.64 -12.43
C ALA A 121 -7.28 -14.78 -12.91
N GLY A 122 -7.00 -13.62 -13.50
CA GLY A 122 -8.02 -12.68 -13.96
C GLY A 122 -8.86 -12.02 -12.86
N GLN A 123 -8.53 -12.24 -11.57
CA GLN A 123 -9.26 -11.67 -10.45
C GLN A 123 -8.64 -10.36 -9.96
N SER A 124 -9.40 -9.64 -9.14
CA SER A 124 -8.92 -8.45 -8.44
C SER A 124 -9.17 -8.54 -6.94
N GLN A 125 -8.27 -7.97 -6.14
CA GLN A 125 -8.44 -7.85 -4.70
C GLN A 125 -8.05 -6.45 -4.21
N THR A 126 -8.67 -6.01 -3.11
CA THR A 126 -8.31 -4.74 -2.48
C THR A 126 -7.11 -4.92 -1.56
N LEU A 127 -6.10 -4.09 -1.75
CA LEU A 127 -4.93 -3.95 -0.89
C LEU A 127 -5.08 -2.68 -0.03
N PRO A 128 -5.41 -2.81 1.27
CA PRO A 128 -5.61 -1.68 2.16
C PRO A 128 -4.30 -1.27 2.84
N LEU A 129 -3.82 -0.05 2.56
CA LEU A 129 -2.64 0.52 3.21
C LEU A 129 -3.08 1.53 4.26
N LYS A 130 -2.88 1.19 5.54
CA LYS A 130 -3.11 2.11 6.66
C LYS A 130 -1.96 3.11 6.72
N ILE A 131 -2.28 4.38 6.50
CA ILE A 131 -1.37 5.50 6.48
C ILE A 131 -1.64 6.34 7.73
N GLY A 132 -0.58 6.64 8.48
CA GLY A 132 -0.60 7.60 9.57
C GLY A 132 0.63 8.50 9.45
N VAL A 133 0.42 9.81 9.56
CA VAL A 133 1.49 10.80 9.48
C VAL A 133 1.18 12.02 10.32
N ASP A 134 2.18 12.58 10.97
CA ASP A 134 2.04 13.85 11.69
C ASP A 134 2.45 15.01 10.76
N LEU A 135 1.47 15.80 10.31
CA LEU A 135 1.70 16.89 9.36
C LEU A 135 2.58 17.99 9.96
N ALA A 136 2.46 18.27 11.26
CA ALA A 136 3.31 19.26 11.93
C ALA A 136 4.79 18.85 11.91
N SER A 137 5.08 17.54 12.02
CA SER A 137 6.42 16.99 11.88
C SER A 137 6.92 17.06 10.44
N LEU A 138 6.07 16.76 9.45
CA LEU A 138 6.41 16.95 8.04
C LEU A 138 6.72 18.41 7.70
N MET A 139 5.99 19.38 8.27
CA MET A 139 6.23 20.82 8.09
C MET A 139 7.54 21.31 8.72
N LYS A 140 8.14 20.55 9.64
CA LYS A 140 9.47 20.88 10.21
C LYS A 140 10.60 20.42 9.31
N SER A 141 10.42 19.30 8.60
CA SER A 141 11.42 18.72 7.71
C SER A 141 11.26 19.14 6.24
N ASN A 142 10.14 19.78 5.90
CA ASN A 142 9.81 20.25 4.55
C ASN A 142 9.22 21.67 4.60
N SER A 143 8.94 22.28 3.43
CA SER A 143 8.24 23.56 3.38
C SER A 143 6.84 23.45 4.00
N LYS A 144 6.56 24.30 5.02
CA LYS A 144 5.26 24.37 5.67
C LYS A 144 4.13 24.59 4.65
N ASP A 145 4.31 25.54 3.75
CA ASP A 145 3.30 25.90 2.76
C ASP A 145 3.03 24.73 1.80
N ALA A 146 4.07 24.00 1.38
CA ALA A 146 3.90 22.83 0.52
C ALA A 146 3.10 21.71 1.21
N VAL A 147 3.42 21.40 2.48
CA VAL A 147 2.69 20.37 3.24
C VAL A 147 1.24 20.80 3.52
N VAL A 148 1.02 22.08 3.85
CA VAL A 148 -0.33 22.63 4.04
C VAL A 148 -1.15 22.57 2.75
N ASP A 149 -0.57 22.91 1.61
CA ASP A 149 -1.26 22.87 0.32
C ASP A 149 -1.60 21.44 -0.09
N ILE A 150 -0.68 20.49 0.09
CA ILE A 150 -0.97 19.06 -0.11
C ILE A 150 -2.12 18.61 0.78
N ALA A 151 -2.10 18.96 2.07
CA ALA A 151 -3.15 18.59 3.00
C ALA A 151 -4.51 19.20 2.58
N LYS A 152 -4.54 20.47 2.17
CA LYS A 152 -5.76 21.11 1.64
C LYS A 152 -6.29 20.41 0.40
N ASN A 153 -5.42 20.09 -0.57
CA ASN A 153 -5.81 19.36 -1.79
C ASN A 153 -6.38 17.99 -1.46
N PHE A 154 -5.76 17.28 -0.51
CA PHE A 154 -6.18 15.94 -0.08
C PHE A 154 -7.54 15.95 0.62
N LEU A 155 -7.79 17.00 1.41
CA LEU A 155 -9.04 17.22 2.13
C LEU A 155 -10.14 17.82 1.24
N GLY A 156 -9.86 18.13 -0.03
CA GLY A 156 -10.83 18.74 -0.94
C GLY A 156 -11.12 20.22 -0.68
N ILE A 157 -10.26 20.90 0.10
CA ILE A 157 -10.32 22.36 0.34
C ILE A 157 -9.49 23.11 -0.70
N GLY A 158 -8.44 22.46 -1.20
CA GLY A 158 -7.55 23.02 -2.21
C GLY A 158 -8.11 22.94 -3.63
N SER A 159 -7.58 23.77 -4.52
CA SER A 159 -8.00 23.86 -5.93
C SER A 159 -7.10 23.08 -6.88
N LYS A 160 -5.97 22.53 -6.41
CA LYS A 160 -4.98 21.83 -7.22
C LYS A 160 -5.07 20.32 -7.01
N ALA A 161 -4.73 19.58 -8.06
CA ALA A 161 -4.43 18.17 -7.91
C ALA A 161 -3.03 17.99 -7.34
N SER A 162 -2.85 16.95 -6.54
CA SER A 162 -1.56 16.51 -6.01
C SER A 162 -1.28 15.10 -6.50
N ASN A 163 -0.02 14.82 -6.82
CA ASN A 163 0.44 13.56 -7.36
C ASN A 163 0.94 12.66 -6.24
N VAL A 164 0.40 11.46 -6.16
CA VAL A 164 0.84 10.40 -5.26
C VAL A 164 1.80 9.51 -6.01
N SER A 165 2.93 9.23 -5.37
CA SER A 165 3.86 8.18 -5.77
C SER A 165 4.00 7.20 -4.62
N LEU A 166 3.79 5.93 -4.92
CA LEU A 166 3.89 4.84 -3.98
C LEU A 166 4.88 3.82 -4.51
N GLN A 167 5.86 3.47 -3.69
CA GLN A 167 6.84 2.43 -4.00
C GLN A 167 6.52 1.21 -3.15
N LEU A 168 6.01 0.14 -3.77
CA LEU A 168 5.62 -1.09 -3.08
C LEU A 168 6.74 -2.13 -3.17
N LYS A 169 7.12 -2.72 -2.05
CA LYS A 169 8.14 -3.77 -1.96
C LYS A 169 7.54 -5.02 -1.30
N PRO A 170 6.97 -5.94 -2.10
CA PRO A 170 6.31 -7.12 -1.56
C PRO A 170 7.30 -8.11 -0.93
N SER A 171 6.80 -8.92 -0.02
CA SER A 171 7.49 -10.06 0.59
C SER A 171 6.69 -11.33 0.35
N PHE A 172 7.41 -12.43 0.13
CA PHE A 172 6.89 -13.70 -0.36
C PHE A 172 7.38 -14.84 0.52
N ASN A 173 6.56 -15.87 0.70
CA ASN A 173 7.01 -17.11 1.32
C ASN A 173 7.35 -18.13 0.22
N ILE A 174 8.62 -18.53 0.13
CA ILE A 174 9.10 -19.51 -0.84
C ILE A 174 9.81 -20.62 -0.06
N GLY A 175 9.24 -21.84 -0.08
CA GLY A 175 9.82 -22.98 0.64
C GLY A 175 9.98 -22.77 2.15
N GLY A 176 9.10 -21.95 2.77
CA GLY A 176 9.17 -21.62 4.19
C GLY A 176 10.05 -20.41 4.53
N GLN A 177 10.80 -19.85 3.57
CA GLN A 177 11.63 -18.66 3.76
C GLN A 177 10.87 -17.40 3.33
N ASN A 178 10.95 -16.33 4.12
CA ASN A 178 10.37 -15.03 3.75
C ASN A 178 11.39 -14.22 2.93
N ILE A 179 11.11 -14.03 1.65
CA ILE A 179 11.97 -13.32 0.71
C ILE A 179 11.31 -12.00 0.33
N THR A 180 12.05 -10.90 0.42
CA THR A 180 11.56 -9.58 -0.02
C THR A 180 11.98 -9.33 -1.47
N SER A 181 11.08 -8.73 -2.26
CA SER A 181 11.35 -8.35 -3.64
C SER A 181 12.63 -7.51 -3.74
N PRO A 182 13.52 -7.78 -4.71
CA PRO A 182 14.70 -6.96 -4.96
C PRO A 182 14.32 -5.61 -5.62
N VAL A 183 13.15 -5.52 -6.24
CA VAL A 183 12.68 -4.34 -6.97
C VAL A 183 11.39 -3.77 -6.36
N TYR A 184 11.23 -2.45 -6.46
CA TYR A 184 9.99 -1.77 -6.13
C TYR A 184 9.00 -1.85 -7.29
N ILE A 185 7.73 -1.96 -6.97
CA ILE A 185 6.61 -1.78 -7.89
C ILE A 185 6.14 -0.33 -7.72
N PRO A 186 6.37 0.54 -8.72
CA PRO A 186 5.90 1.92 -8.65
C PRO A 186 4.40 1.99 -8.96
N VAL A 187 3.69 2.77 -8.17
CA VAL A 187 2.26 3.09 -8.38
C VAL A 187 2.12 4.60 -8.28
N SER A 188 1.41 5.20 -9.23
CA SER A 188 1.15 6.63 -9.22
C SER A 188 -0.29 6.95 -9.62
N PHE A 189 -0.84 7.99 -9.00
CA PHE A 189 -2.17 8.52 -9.26
C PHE A 189 -2.25 9.94 -8.70
N SER A 190 -3.31 10.69 -9.02
CA SER A 190 -3.52 12.04 -8.50
C SER A 190 -4.80 12.13 -7.67
N PHE A 191 -4.84 13.05 -6.70
CA PHE A 191 -6.03 13.38 -5.92
C PHE A 191 -6.27 14.90 -5.91
N GLY A 192 -7.50 15.33 -5.60
CA GLY A 192 -7.85 16.75 -5.58
C GLY A 192 -7.91 17.36 -6.98
N GLY A 193 -8.02 18.69 -7.04
CA GLY A 193 -8.27 19.45 -8.27
C GLY A 193 -9.76 19.55 -8.60
N SER A 194 -10.12 20.62 -9.31
CA SER A 194 -11.44 20.74 -9.94
C SER A 194 -11.57 19.73 -11.07
N LYS A 195 -12.69 19.02 -11.13
CA LYS A 195 -13.11 18.34 -12.37
C LYS A 195 -13.31 19.37 -13.49
#